data_AF-A0A9D8U0B3-F1
#
_entry.id   AF-A0A9D8U0B3-F1
#
_cell.length_a   1.000
_cell.length_b   1.000
_cell.length_c   1.000
_cell.angle_alpha   90.00
_cell.angle_beta   90.00
_cell.angle_gamma   90.00
#
_symmetry.space_group_name_H-M   'P 1'
#
loop_
_entity.id
_entity.type
_entity.pdbx_description
1 polymer ?
#
loop_
_entity_poly.entity_id
_entity_poly.type
_entity_poly.pdbx_seq_one_letter_code
_entity_poly.pdbx_strand_id
1 'polypeptide(L)'
;MTQSFAASMWHRMTGSLSGANFNGPQDLMATETPSVGDRYAQSTSGAPVWVVENVMEVTSSRYPLVRLSRENHPDLMKIVSVSALSDTEEFVRT
;
A
#
# COMPACT_ATOMS: atom_id res chain seq x y z
N MET A 1 25.33 -72.70 5.96
CA MET A 1 24.63 -71.74 5.07
C MET A 1 23.93 -70.76 6.01
N THR A 2 24.47 -69.62 6.47
CA THR A 2 25.53 -68.69 5.97
C THR A 2 24.98 -67.75 4.87
N GLN A 3 25.07 -66.41 4.95
CA GLN A 3 25.62 -65.50 5.99
C GLN A 3 24.60 -65.25 7.16
N SER A 4 24.62 -64.26 8.09
CA SER A 4 25.27 -62.93 8.29
C SER A 4 24.81 -61.79 7.35
N PHE A 5 24.87 -60.47 7.65
CA PHE A 5 25.46 -59.69 8.77
C PHE A 5 24.50 -58.59 9.31
N ALA A 6 24.99 -57.91 10.36
CA ALA A 6 24.63 -56.64 11.01
C ALA A 6 24.19 -55.44 10.08
N ALA A 7 23.84 -54.23 10.56
CA ALA A 7 24.07 -53.61 11.88
C ALA A 7 23.07 -52.48 12.23
N SER A 8 23.14 -52.00 13.47
CA SER A 8 22.46 -50.78 13.95
C SER A 8 22.99 -49.50 13.28
N MET A 9 22.13 -48.49 13.11
CA MET A 9 22.58 -47.09 13.12
C MET A 9 21.49 -46.14 13.64
N TRP A 10 21.70 -45.59 14.84
CA TRP A 10 21.06 -44.35 15.26
C TRP A 10 21.75 -43.19 14.57
N HIS A 11 20.99 -42.24 14.02
CA HIS A 11 21.53 -40.95 13.59
C HIS A 11 20.70 -39.78 14.13
N ARG A 12 21.26 -39.08 15.12
CA ARG A 12 20.92 -37.68 15.41
C ARG A 12 21.91 -36.78 14.67
N MET A 13 21.45 -36.04 13.67
CA MET A 13 22.09 -34.82 13.16
C MET A 13 20.94 -33.84 12.84
N THR A 14 20.78 -32.64 13.41
CA THR A 14 21.66 -31.46 13.65
C THR A 14 21.88 -30.60 12.40
N GLY A 15 21.53 -29.30 12.48
CA GLY A 15 21.36 -28.40 11.34
C GLY A 15 19.90 -28.41 10.86
N SER A 16 19.12 -27.33 10.78
CA SER A 16 19.41 -25.88 10.80
C SER A 16 20.35 -25.39 9.70
N LEU A 17 19.78 -24.91 8.59
CA LEU A 17 20.13 -23.63 7.96
C LEU A 17 19.15 -23.25 6.83
N SER A 18 18.77 -21.97 6.79
CA SER A 18 18.42 -21.17 5.61
C SER A 18 17.58 -21.79 4.47
N GLY A 19 16.26 -21.88 4.65
CA GLY A 19 15.30 -21.64 3.55
C GLY A 19 14.90 -20.17 3.59
N ALA A 20 15.37 -19.36 2.64
CA ALA A 20 15.20 -17.90 2.71
C ALA A 20 13.84 -17.42 2.21
N ASN A 21 13.26 -16.43 2.89
CA ASN A 21 12.54 -15.36 2.20
C ASN A 21 12.76 -14.01 2.91
N PHE A 22 13.87 -13.35 2.58
CA PHE A 22 14.09 -11.94 2.90
C PHE A 22 13.24 -11.07 1.98
N ASN A 23 11.95 -10.95 2.25
CA ASN A 23 11.25 -9.71 1.92
C ASN A 23 11.59 -8.71 3.03
N GLY A 24 12.25 -7.62 2.66
CA GLY A 24 12.73 -6.61 3.59
C GLY A 24 11.60 -5.72 4.12
N PRO A 25 11.93 -4.60 4.81
CA PRO A 25 10.97 -3.59 5.20
C PRO A 25 10.45 -2.83 3.97
N GLN A 26 9.54 -3.46 3.22
CA GLN A 26 8.71 -2.83 2.19
C GLN A 26 7.37 -2.32 2.74
N ASP A 27 7.15 -2.47 4.05
CA ASP A 27 6.12 -1.77 4.85
C ASP A 27 6.51 -0.29 5.08
N LEU A 28 7.06 0.33 4.03
CA LEU A 28 7.54 1.71 3.99
C LEU A 28 7.20 2.24 2.60
N MET A 29 6.22 3.14 2.52
CA MET A 29 5.63 3.65 1.28
C MET A 29 4.92 2.59 0.43
N ALA A 30 3.97 1.88 1.04
CA ALA A 30 2.71 1.67 0.34
C ALA A 30 2.10 3.06 0.06
N THR A 31 2.34 3.60 -1.15
CA THR A 31 1.67 4.82 -1.62
C THR A 31 0.20 4.49 -1.84
N GLU A 32 -0.59 4.57 -0.78
CA GLU A 32 -2.00 4.20 -0.80
C GLU A 32 -2.72 4.95 -1.92
N THR A 33 -3.15 4.18 -2.93
CA THR A 33 -3.82 4.76 -4.09
C THR A 33 -5.20 5.21 -3.63
N PRO A 34 -5.55 6.50 -3.77
CA PRO A 34 -6.81 7.04 -3.27
C PRO A 34 -7.98 6.26 -3.86
N SER A 35 -8.88 5.80 -2.99
CA SER A 35 -10.04 5.00 -3.31
C SER A 35 -11.31 5.84 -3.24
N VAL A 36 -12.35 5.47 -3.99
CA VAL A 36 -13.64 6.19 -3.94
C VAL A 36 -14.25 6.09 -2.54
N GLY A 37 -14.62 7.25 -1.98
CA GLY A 37 -15.03 7.40 -0.59
C GLY A 37 -13.93 7.84 0.38
N ASP A 38 -12.65 7.87 -0.02
CA ASP A 38 -11.57 8.39 0.82
C ASP A 38 -11.76 9.88 1.11
N ARG A 39 -11.49 10.28 2.36
CA ARG A 39 -11.53 11.67 2.80
C ARG A 39 -10.13 12.25 2.94
N TYR A 40 -9.98 13.49 2.51
CA TYR A 40 -8.76 14.30 2.63
C TYR A 40 -9.10 15.68 3.21
N ALA A 41 -8.65 15.98 4.42
CA ALA A 41 -8.65 17.33 4.96
C ALA A 41 -7.34 18.04 4.59
N GLN A 42 -7.34 19.38 4.47
CA GLN A 42 -6.05 20.08 4.41
C GLN A 42 -5.46 20.26 5.82
N SER A 43 -4.14 20.28 5.94
CA SER A 43 -3.40 20.39 7.22
C SER A 43 -3.61 21.71 8.00
N THR A 44 -4.45 22.62 7.50
CA THR A 44 -4.78 23.90 8.16
C THR A 44 -6.05 23.75 9.01
N SER A 45 -6.04 24.28 10.24
CA SER A 45 -7.22 24.23 11.13
C SER A 45 -8.44 24.90 10.48
N GLY A 46 -9.59 24.21 10.51
CA GLY A 46 -10.83 24.66 9.86
C GLY A 46 -10.88 24.44 8.34
N ALA A 47 -9.91 23.73 7.76
CA ALA A 47 -9.92 23.38 6.35
C ALA A 47 -11.13 22.51 5.94
N PRO A 48 -11.57 22.58 4.67
CA PRO A 48 -12.59 21.69 4.14
C PRO A 48 -12.10 20.26 3.98
N VAL A 49 -12.95 19.30 4.37
CA VAL A 49 -12.83 17.88 3.98
C VAL A 49 -13.26 17.72 2.53
N TRP A 50 -12.43 17.05 1.75
CA TRP A 50 -12.67 16.63 0.39
C TRP A 50 -12.88 15.11 0.32
N VAL A 51 -13.83 14.63 -0.47
CA VAL A 51 -14.15 13.20 -0.63
C VAL A 51 -13.84 12.77 -2.05
N VAL A 52 -13.20 11.61 -2.23
CA VAL A 52 -12.93 11.03 -3.56
C VAL A 52 -14.22 10.51 -4.18
N GLU A 53 -14.66 11.17 -5.24
CA GLU A 53 -15.82 10.79 -6.06
C GLU A 53 -15.46 9.76 -7.14
N ASN A 54 -14.27 9.90 -7.73
CA ASN A 54 -13.84 9.08 -8.86
C ASN A 54 -12.32 9.12 -9.04
N VAL A 55 -11.75 8.04 -9.57
CA VAL A 55 -10.35 7.94 -10.00
C VAL A 55 -10.34 7.60 -11.49
N MET A 56 -9.63 8.41 -12.27
CA MET A 56 -9.70 8.43 -13.73
C MET A 56 -8.30 8.28 -14.31
N GLU A 57 -8.06 7.17 -15.00
CA GLU A 57 -6.88 7.04 -15.86
C GLU A 57 -7.12 7.79 -17.17
N VAL A 58 -6.21 8.69 -17.51
CA VAL A 58 -6.25 9.48 -18.76
C VAL A 58 -4.89 9.43 -19.42
N THR A 59 -4.85 9.02 -20.69
CA THR A 59 -3.63 8.74 -21.47
C THR A 59 -2.71 9.96 -21.62
N SER A 60 -3.23 11.17 -21.42
CA SER A 60 -2.46 12.42 -21.43
C SER A 60 -1.84 12.81 -20.09
N SER A 61 -2.00 12.00 -19.03
CA SER A 61 -1.42 12.22 -17.70
C SER A 61 -0.46 11.08 -17.33
N ARG A 62 0.63 11.42 -16.64
CA ARG A 62 1.59 10.43 -16.10
C ARG A 62 1.06 9.69 -14.86
N TYR A 63 0.07 10.27 -14.17
CA TYR A 63 -0.55 9.72 -12.98
C TYR A 63 -2.09 9.77 -13.12
N PRO A 64 -2.84 8.84 -12.50
CA PRO A 64 -4.30 8.94 -12.49
C PRO A 64 -4.77 10.28 -11.90
N LEU A 65 -5.93 10.75 -12.36
CA LEU A 65 -6.58 11.94 -11.83
C LEU A 65 -7.68 11.56 -10.86
N VAL A 66 -7.77 12.29 -9.76
CA VAL A 66 -8.74 12.09 -8.68
C VAL A 66 -9.72 13.24 -8.70
N ARG A 67 -11.01 12.92 -8.84
CA ARG A 67 -12.10 13.89 -8.68
C ARG A 67 -12.50 13.94 -7.21
N LEU A 68 -12.45 15.13 -6.64
CA LEU A 68 -12.80 15.41 -5.26
C LEU A 68 -14.07 16.25 -5.22
N SER A 69 -15.06 15.87 -4.41
CA SER A 69 -16.14 16.75 -3.94
C SER A 69 -15.76 17.34 -2.57
N ARG A 70 -16.40 18.43 -2.15
CA ARG A 70 -16.29 18.93 -0.76
C ARG A 70 -17.45 18.36 0.05
N GLU A 71 -17.18 17.76 1.21
CA GLU A 71 -18.17 16.94 1.95
C GLU A 71 -19.50 17.67 2.26
N ASN A 72 -19.43 18.97 2.55
CA ASN A 72 -20.60 19.81 2.86
C ASN A 72 -21.10 20.64 1.65
N HIS A 73 -20.43 20.55 0.50
CA HIS A 73 -20.70 21.33 -0.72
C HIS A 73 -20.32 20.49 -1.97
N PRO A 74 -21.11 19.46 -2.34
CA PRO A 74 -20.76 18.56 -3.44
C PRO A 74 -20.78 19.24 -4.82
N ASP A 75 -21.32 20.45 -4.92
CA ASP A 75 -21.19 21.38 -6.05
C ASP A 75 -19.76 21.90 -6.24
N LEU A 76 -19.00 22.03 -5.15
CA LEU A 76 -17.60 22.45 -5.18
C LEU A 76 -16.69 21.24 -5.42
N MET A 77 -16.10 21.18 -6.60
CA MET A 77 -15.28 20.07 -7.06
C MET A 77 -13.84 20.50 -7.35
N LYS A 78 -12.89 19.59 -7.14
CA LYS A 78 -11.51 19.69 -7.63
C LYS A 78 -11.17 18.44 -8.45
N ILE A 79 -10.23 18.59 -9.39
CA ILE A 79 -9.55 17.46 -10.04
C ILE A 79 -8.04 17.68 -9.83
N VAL A 80 -7.38 16.68 -9.26
CA VAL A 80 -5.93 16.69 -8.94
C VAL A 80 -5.31 15.39 -9.42
N SER A 81 -4.00 15.31 -9.62
CA SER A 81 -3.34 14.00 -9.81
C SER A 81 -3.21 13.26 -8.48
N VAL A 82 -3.17 11.93 -8.52
CA VAL A 82 -2.82 11.09 -7.36
C VAL A 82 -1.52 11.57 -6.71
N SER A 83 -0.51 11.92 -7.53
CA SER A 83 0.76 12.44 -7.04
C SER A 83 0.61 13.69 -6.17
N ALA A 84 -0.34 14.59 -6.45
CA ALA A 84 -0.53 15.79 -5.64
C ALA A 84 -1.05 15.47 -4.23
N LEU A 85 -1.90 14.44 -4.11
CA LEU A 85 -2.42 13.95 -2.82
C LEU A 85 -1.39 13.16 -2.01
N SER A 86 -0.37 12.57 -2.66
CA SER A 86 0.68 11.80 -1.98
C SER A 86 1.96 12.58 -1.67
N ASP A 87 2.26 13.63 -2.44
CA ASP A 87 3.54 14.37 -2.39
C ASP A 87 3.45 15.67 -1.59
N THR A 88 2.24 16.22 -1.37
CA THR A 88 2.06 17.46 -0.60
C THR A 88 1.61 17.19 0.84
N GLU A 89 2.34 17.77 1.81
CA GLU A 89 1.92 17.92 3.21
C GLU A 89 0.64 18.78 3.38
N GLU A 90 0.08 19.27 2.27
CA GLU A 90 -1.20 19.99 2.23
C GLU A 90 -2.37 19.09 2.63
N PHE A 91 -2.37 17.79 2.28
CA PHE A 91 -3.53 16.89 2.47
C PHE A 91 -3.25 15.71 3.41
N VAL A 92 -4.16 15.49 4.37
CA VAL A 92 -4.13 14.37 5.32
C VAL A 92 -5.39 13.53 5.12
N ARG A 93 -5.24 12.20 5.02
CA ARG A 93 -6.35 11.24 4.95
C ARG A 93 -7.02 11.11 6.33
N THR A 94 -8.36 11.13 6.39
CA THR A 94 -9.13 11.23 7.66
C THR A 94 -10.22 10.17 7.83
#